data_AF-H2Z579-F1
#
_entry.id   AF-H2Z579-F1
#
_cell.length_a   1.000
_cell.length_b   1.000
_cell.length_c   1.000
_cell.angle_alpha   90.00
_cell.angle_beta   90.00
_cell.angle_gamma   90.00
#
_symmetry.space_group_name_H-M   'P 1'
#
loop_
_entity.id
_entity.type
_entity.pdbx_description
1 polymer ?
#
loop_
_entity_poly.entity_id
_entity_poly.type
_entity_poly.pdbx_seq_one_letter_code
_entity_poly.pdbx_strand_id
1 'polypeptide(L)'
;MKVGYPRSREVLIDQLPNLMGVKATGMKPLPRSNPCAQNNGGCSHLCLYTPRGPRCSCPTGLELATNTRQCVVPEAYLLYSLPRNGGIQEISLDTAQSDKALPFSRPVEAYLLDFFVEDNMVYWTNARDMSISRAYLNGSKVERFIDIGIELLQGVAVDWIGRNVFWADAQANRIEVARMDGTSRRPIIWQDLDSPACIAMDPA
;
A
#
# COMPACT_ATOMS: atom_id res chain seq x y z
N MET A 1 30.03 7.71 -53.47
CA MET A 1 28.61 7.59 -53.83
C MET A 1 27.79 8.37 -52.81
N LYS A 2 27.11 9.44 -53.25
CA LYS A 2 26.28 10.29 -52.38
C LYS A 2 24.90 9.64 -52.22
N VAL A 3 24.48 9.35 -50.99
CA VAL A 3 23.11 8.93 -50.66
C VAL A 3 22.25 10.20 -50.65
N GLY A 4 21.40 10.37 -51.66
CA GLY A 4 20.48 11.50 -51.74
C GLY A 4 19.18 11.22 -51.00
N TYR A 5 18.76 12.13 -50.12
CA TYR A 5 17.36 12.31 -49.73
C TYR A 5 17.13 13.76 -49.26
N PRO A 6 16.19 14.47 -49.89
CA PRO A 6 15.27 15.33 -49.18
C PRO A 6 13.88 14.72 -49.37
N ARG A 7 13.35 14.02 -48.36
CA ARG A 7 11.92 13.65 -48.38
C ARG A 7 11.14 14.92 -48.05
N SER A 8 10.36 15.40 -49.03
CA SER A 8 9.36 16.44 -48.83
C SER A 8 8.48 16.05 -47.64
N ARG A 9 8.38 16.94 -46.65
CA ARG A 9 7.45 16.76 -45.53
C ARG A 9 6.04 17.04 -46.04
N GLU A 10 5.11 16.14 -45.73
CA GLU A 10 3.69 16.28 -46.06
C GLU A 10 2.89 16.41 -44.76
N VAL A 11 1.95 17.35 -44.74
CA VAL A 11 1.02 17.52 -43.63
C VAL A 11 -0.16 16.59 -43.87
N LEU A 12 -0.29 15.55 -43.05
CA LEU A 12 -1.39 14.60 -43.16
C LEU A 12 -2.71 15.18 -42.62
N ILE A 13 -2.65 15.86 -41.48
CA ILE A 13 -3.77 16.54 -40.81
C ILE A 13 -3.18 17.71 -40.01
N ASP A 14 -3.85 18.87 -40.03
CA ASP A 14 -3.53 20.04 -39.22
C ASP A 14 -4.66 20.40 -38.24
N GLN A 15 -4.50 21.50 -37.50
CA GLN A 15 -5.49 22.02 -36.55
C GLN A 15 -5.93 21.03 -35.45
N LEU A 16 -4.97 20.32 -34.86
CA LEU A 16 -5.20 19.43 -33.72
C LEU A 16 -4.67 20.05 -32.41
N PRO A 17 -5.40 21.01 -31.79
CA PRO A 17 -5.00 21.53 -30.49
C PRO A 17 -5.05 20.42 -29.43
N ASN A 18 -4.04 20.36 -28.56
CA ASN A 18 -3.91 19.40 -27.45
C ASN A 18 -3.82 17.92 -27.87
N LEU A 19 -3.20 17.62 -29.02
CA LEU A 19 -2.90 16.25 -29.42
C LEU A 19 -1.95 15.56 -28.41
N MET A 20 -2.45 14.55 -27.68
CA MET A 20 -1.71 13.86 -26.62
C MET A 20 -0.89 12.67 -27.10
N GLY A 21 -1.26 12.07 -28.24
CA GLY A 21 -0.56 10.91 -28.78
C GLY A 21 -1.15 10.45 -30.10
N VAL A 22 -0.27 9.95 -30.98
CA VAL A 22 -0.62 9.38 -32.28
C VAL A 22 -0.08 7.96 -32.34
N LYS A 23 -0.91 7.01 -32.75
CA LYS A 23 -0.51 5.61 -32.94
C LYS A 23 -1.02 5.11 -34.29
N ALA A 24 -0.11 4.58 -35.11
CA ALA A 24 -0.48 3.87 -36.33
C ALA A 24 -1.02 2.48 -35.98
N THR A 25 -2.18 2.10 -36.53
CA THR A 25 -2.86 0.83 -36.24
C THR A 25 -2.75 -0.20 -37.37
N GLY A 26 -2.41 0.23 -38.59
CA GLY A 26 -2.32 -0.62 -39.79
C GLY A 26 -0.92 -1.16 -40.11
N MET A 27 -0.04 -1.31 -39.13
CA MET A 27 1.32 -1.80 -39.36
C MET A 27 1.32 -3.32 -39.55
N LYS A 28 2.03 -3.81 -40.58
CA LYS A 28 2.29 -5.25 -40.73
C LYS A 28 3.20 -5.73 -39.59
N PRO A 29 2.80 -6.75 -38.80
CA PRO A 29 3.65 -7.28 -37.73
C PRO A 29 4.96 -7.80 -38.31
N LEU A 30 6.08 -7.45 -37.67
CA LEU A 30 7.34 -8.13 -37.95
C LEU A 30 7.26 -9.58 -37.43
N PRO A 31 7.81 -10.58 -38.13
CA PRO A 31 7.84 -11.97 -37.70
C PRO A 31 8.87 -12.20 -36.59
N ARG A 32 8.81 -11.40 -35.51
CA ARG A 32 9.63 -11.58 -34.31
C ARG A 32 8.83 -12.37 -33.28
N SER A 33 9.35 -13.53 -32.91
CA SER A 33 8.81 -14.32 -31.81
C SER A 33 9.21 -13.71 -30.47
N ASN A 34 8.23 -13.47 -29.59
CA ASN A 34 8.48 -13.05 -28.21
C ASN A 34 8.57 -14.30 -27.33
N PRO A 35 9.71 -14.57 -26.66
CA PRO A 35 9.86 -15.68 -25.71
C PRO A 35 8.81 -15.70 -24.59
N CYS A 36 8.28 -14.54 -24.18
CA CYS A 36 7.20 -14.47 -23.21
C CYS A 36 5.85 -15.00 -23.74
N ALA A 37 5.67 -15.08 -25.07
CA ALA A 37 4.41 -15.56 -25.65
C ALA A 37 4.18 -17.06 -25.41
N GLN A 38 5.25 -17.82 -25.14
CA GLN A 38 5.16 -19.22 -24.80
C GLN A 38 5.28 -19.38 -23.28
N ASN A 39 4.22 -19.93 -22.66
CA ASN A 39 4.17 -20.23 -21.22
C ASN A 39 4.64 -19.08 -20.32
N ASN A 40 4.33 -17.83 -20.69
CA ASN A 40 4.78 -16.63 -19.98
C ASN A 40 6.31 -16.57 -19.74
N GLY A 41 7.12 -17.15 -20.64
CA GLY A 41 8.57 -17.28 -20.45
C GLY A 41 8.99 -18.13 -19.23
N GLY A 42 8.06 -18.91 -18.65
CA GLY A 42 8.24 -19.64 -17.40
C GLY A 42 8.05 -18.80 -16.13
N CYS A 43 7.58 -17.57 -16.24
CA CYS A 43 7.34 -16.68 -15.11
C CYS A 43 5.98 -16.96 -14.44
N SER A 44 5.95 -16.88 -13.12
CA SER A 44 4.70 -17.00 -12.34
C SER A 44 3.74 -15.83 -12.55
N HIS A 45 4.27 -14.60 -12.68
CA HIS A 45 3.47 -13.38 -12.81
C HIS A 45 3.85 -12.59 -14.06
N LEU A 46 4.93 -11.81 -14.03
CA LEU A 46 5.29 -10.90 -15.13
C LEU A 46 6.50 -11.43 -15.90
N CYS A 47 6.40 -11.51 -17.23
CA CYS A 47 7.51 -11.75 -18.15
C CYS A 47 7.87 -10.48 -18.92
N LEU A 48 9.07 -9.96 -18.68
CA LEU A 48 9.58 -8.76 -19.34
C LEU A 48 10.55 -9.17 -20.45
N TYR A 49 10.24 -8.80 -21.69
CA TYR A 49 11.13 -9.04 -22.82
C TYR A 49 12.29 -8.05 -22.79
N THR A 50 13.53 -8.54 -22.64
CA THR A 50 14.75 -7.72 -22.67
C THR A 50 15.65 -8.10 -23.85
N PRO A 51 16.60 -7.24 -24.26
CA PRO A 51 17.58 -7.60 -25.29
C PRO A 51 18.44 -8.83 -24.96
N ARG A 52 18.54 -9.21 -23.67
CA ARG A 52 19.29 -10.38 -23.18
C ARG A 52 18.42 -11.63 -23.02
N GLY A 53 17.11 -11.54 -23.28
CA GLY A 53 16.14 -12.62 -23.08
C GLY A 53 14.98 -12.23 -22.16
N PRO A 54 13.99 -13.12 -21.96
CA PRO A 54 12.90 -12.89 -21.01
C PRO A 54 13.42 -12.85 -19.58
N ARG A 55 12.93 -11.90 -18.78
CA ARG A 55 13.20 -11.78 -17.35
C ARG A 55 11.89 -11.77 -16.57
N CYS A 56 11.80 -12.57 -15.51
CA CYS A 56 10.64 -12.54 -14.64
C CYS A 56 10.71 -11.37 -13.65
N SER A 57 9.55 -10.79 -13.35
CA SER A 57 9.40 -9.73 -12.36
C SER A 57 8.12 -9.96 -11.55
N CYS A 58 8.07 -9.40 -10.36
CA CYS A 58 6.93 -9.54 -9.46
C CYS A 58 6.08 -8.26 -9.42
N PRO A 59 4.76 -8.38 -9.20
CA PRO A 59 3.92 -7.26 -8.80
C PRO A 59 4.46 -6.59 -7.53
N THR A 60 4.12 -5.32 -7.34
CA THR A 60 4.48 -4.57 -6.13
C THR A 60 4.02 -5.30 -4.86
N GLY A 61 4.93 -5.47 -3.89
CA GLY A 61 4.68 -6.20 -2.64
C GLY A 61 4.90 -7.71 -2.69
N LEU A 62 5.41 -8.24 -3.81
CA LEU A 62 5.88 -9.62 -3.91
C LEU A 62 7.36 -9.64 -4.32
N GLU A 63 8.04 -10.69 -3.91
CA GLU A 63 9.47 -10.85 -4.15
C GLU A 63 9.76 -11.98 -5.12
N LEU A 64 10.76 -11.79 -5.97
CA LEU A 64 11.18 -12.83 -6.90
C LEU A 64 12.00 -13.87 -6.12
N ALA A 65 11.47 -15.07 -6.02
CA ALA A 65 12.13 -16.20 -5.38
C ALA A 65 13.48 -16.50 -6.05
N THR A 66 14.33 -17.22 -5.31
CA THR A 66 15.68 -17.63 -5.74
C THR A 66 15.70 -18.41 -7.06
N ASN A 67 14.61 -19.07 -7.42
CA ASN A 67 14.45 -19.75 -8.70
C ASN A 67 14.28 -18.81 -9.90
N THR A 68 14.28 -17.48 -9.68
CA THR A 68 14.16 -16.41 -10.68
C THR A 68 12.87 -16.44 -11.52
N ARG A 69 11.85 -17.17 -11.08
CA ARG A 69 10.60 -17.39 -11.83
C ARG A 69 9.33 -17.20 -11.01
N GLN A 70 9.36 -17.58 -9.74
CA GLN A 70 8.20 -17.50 -8.85
C GLN A 70 8.22 -16.22 -8.01
N CYS A 71 7.04 -15.66 -7.78
CA CYS A 71 6.86 -14.56 -6.85
C CYS A 71 6.29 -15.10 -5.54
N VAL A 72 6.83 -14.63 -4.42
CA VAL A 72 6.45 -15.04 -3.07
C VAL A 72 6.10 -13.80 -2.23
N VAL A 73 5.32 -14.01 -1.18
CA VAL A 73 5.03 -12.96 -0.20
C VAL A 73 6.30 -12.75 0.64
N PRO A 74 6.73 -11.49 0.89
CA PRO A 74 7.85 -11.18 1.79
C PRO A 74 7.65 -11.82 3.16
N GLU A 75 8.72 -12.30 3.78
CA GLU A 75 8.66 -12.82 5.16
C GLU A 75 8.52 -11.69 6.18
N ALA A 76 9.08 -10.51 5.86
CA ALA A 76 9.00 -9.35 6.72
C ALA A 76 8.81 -8.04 5.92
N TYR A 77 7.96 -7.17 6.45
CA TYR A 77 7.70 -5.85 5.89
C TYR A 77 7.49 -4.83 7.01
N LEU A 78 7.68 -3.55 6.68
CA LEU A 78 7.42 -2.42 7.57
C LEU A 78 6.24 -1.62 7.04
N LEU A 79 5.29 -1.32 7.92
CA LEU A 79 4.19 -0.40 7.65
C LEU A 79 4.51 0.98 8.23
N TYR A 80 4.26 2.03 7.45
CA TYR A 80 4.45 3.41 7.89
C TYR A 80 3.38 4.32 7.30
N SER A 81 3.04 5.38 8.03
CA SER A 81 2.09 6.40 7.59
C SER A 81 2.78 7.63 7.02
N LEU A 82 2.18 8.20 5.98
CA LEU A 82 2.54 9.49 5.38
C LEU A 82 1.28 10.38 5.38
N PRO A 83 1.00 11.10 6.49
CA PRO A 83 -0.32 11.68 6.79
C PRO A 83 -0.89 12.66 5.75
N ARG A 84 -0.05 13.25 4.90
CA ARG A 84 -0.46 14.31 3.96
C ARG A 84 -0.65 13.81 2.52
N ASN A 85 0.30 13.00 2.04
CA ASN A 85 0.42 12.71 0.60
C ASN A 85 0.64 11.22 0.26
N GLY A 86 0.73 10.33 1.24
CA GLY A 86 1.12 8.93 0.99
C GLY A 86 0.26 7.87 1.66
N GLY A 87 -0.65 8.22 2.57
CA GLY A 87 -1.47 7.22 3.25
C GLY A 87 -0.62 6.22 4.04
N ILE A 88 -1.06 4.97 4.12
CA ILE A 88 -0.27 3.89 4.72
C ILE A 88 0.50 3.17 3.62
N GLN A 89 1.80 3.03 3.82
CA GLN A 89 2.75 2.43 2.92
C GLN A 89 3.36 1.19 3.56
N GLU A 90 3.76 0.25 2.70
CA GLU A 90 4.44 -0.98 3.03
C GLU A 90 5.79 -1.00 2.31
N ILE A 91 6.86 -1.34 3.02
CA ILE A 91 8.17 -1.57 2.43
C ILE A 91 8.66 -2.97 2.83
N SER A 92 9.10 -3.75 1.83
CA SER A 92 9.76 -5.04 2.07
C SER A 92 11.12 -4.80 2.72
N LEU A 93 11.50 -5.67 3.67
CA LEU A 93 12.82 -5.61 4.30
C LEU A 93 13.91 -6.33 3.50
N ASP A 94 13.53 -7.23 2.60
CA ASP A 94 14.46 -8.08 1.85
C ASP A 94 14.81 -7.51 0.47
N THR A 95 13.95 -6.64 -0.08
CA THR A 95 14.16 -6.03 -1.40
C THR A 95 14.31 -4.51 -1.32
N ALA A 96 15.42 -4.01 -1.86
CA ALA A 96 15.78 -2.59 -1.80
C ALA A 96 14.89 -1.65 -2.64
N GLN A 97 13.74 -2.10 -3.15
CA GLN A 97 12.94 -1.35 -4.12
C GLN A 97 11.51 -1.88 -4.23
N SER A 98 10.62 -1.39 -3.38
CA SER A 98 9.40 -0.68 -3.81
C SER A 98 8.54 -0.32 -2.60
N ASP A 99 8.42 0.97 -2.30
CA ASP A 99 7.34 1.46 -1.44
C ASP A 99 6.02 1.08 -2.11
N LYS A 100 5.17 0.38 -1.37
CA LYS A 100 3.86 -0.07 -1.79
C LYS A 100 2.81 0.70 -1.01
N ALA A 101 2.06 1.54 -1.73
CA ALA A 101 0.86 2.15 -1.15
C ALA A 101 -0.18 1.05 -0.92
N LEU A 102 -0.74 0.98 0.29
CA LEU A 102 -1.90 0.13 0.51
C LEU A 102 -3.07 0.66 -0.35
N PRO A 103 -3.82 -0.21 -1.05
CA PRO A 103 -4.73 0.18 -2.12
C PRO A 103 -6.09 0.67 -1.59
N PHE A 104 -6.08 1.69 -0.73
CA PHE A 104 -7.31 2.28 -0.24
C PHE A 104 -8.02 3.09 -1.33
N SER A 105 -9.34 2.90 -1.43
CA SER A 105 -10.18 3.61 -2.42
C SER A 105 -10.30 5.12 -2.16
N ARG A 106 -9.91 5.58 -0.98
CA ARG A 106 -9.97 6.99 -0.55
C ARG A 106 -8.65 7.38 0.10
N PRO A 107 -8.26 8.67 0.03
CA PRO A 107 -7.12 9.17 0.78
C PRO A 107 -7.28 8.86 2.26
N VAL A 108 -6.25 8.25 2.85
CA VAL A 108 -6.18 7.91 4.27
C VAL A 108 -5.20 8.86 4.94
N GLU A 109 -5.65 9.57 5.97
CA GLU A 109 -4.81 10.44 6.78
C GLU A 109 -4.48 9.77 8.11
N ALA A 110 -3.75 8.66 8.00
CA ALA A 110 -3.24 7.94 9.15
C ALA A 110 -2.10 8.73 9.79
N TYR A 111 -2.15 8.91 11.11
CA TYR A 111 -1.06 9.49 11.88
C TYR A 111 -0.27 8.40 12.60
N LEU A 112 -0.92 7.71 13.53
CA LEU A 112 -0.38 6.58 14.26
C LEU A 112 -1.06 5.32 13.76
N LEU A 113 -0.35 4.21 13.73
CA LEU A 113 -0.89 2.93 13.28
C LEU A 113 -0.34 1.78 14.11
N ASP A 114 -1.11 0.71 14.13
CA ASP A 114 -0.66 -0.62 14.54
C ASP A 114 -1.46 -1.66 13.75
N PHE A 115 -0.98 -2.90 13.68
CA PHE A 115 -1.53 -3.90 12.77
C PHE A 115 -1.58 -5.28 13.41
N PHE A 116 -2.44 -6.12 12.84
CA PHE A 116 -2.54 -7.52 13.18
C PHE A 116 -2.36 -8.36 11.91
N VAL A 117 -1.26 -9.10 11.85
CA VAL A 117 -0.78 -9.80 10.65
C VAL A 117 -1.73 -10.91 10.23
N GLU A 118 -2.18 -11.73 11.18
CA GLU A 118 -2.97 -12.94 10.90
C GLU A 118 -4.38 -12.62 10.38
N ASP A 119 -5.01 -11.55 10.89
CA ASP A 119 -6.28 -11.05 10.35
C ASP A 119 -6.08 -10.06 9.19
N ASN A 120 -4.83 -9.78 8.81
CA ASN A 120 -4.45 -8.87 7.73
C ASN A 120 -5.11 -7.48 7.87
N MET A 121 -5.15 -6.95 9.10
CA MET A 121 -5.91 -5.76 9.46
C MET A 121 -4.99 -4.68 10.02
N VAL A 122 -5.15 -3.43 9.58
CA VAL A 122 -4.46 -2.26 10.14
C VAL A 122 -5.45 -1.36 10.86
N TYR A 123 -5.02 -0.80 11.98
CA TYR A 123 -5.72 0.20 12.77
C TYR A 123 -4.93 1.49 12.72
N TRP A 124 -5.60 2.63 12.53
CA TRP A 124 -4.92 3.92 12.51
C TRP A 124 -5.76 5.03 13.11
N THR A 125 -5.06 6.03 13.63
CA THR A 125 -5.66 7.25 14.18
C THR A 125 -5.88 8.28 13.07
N ASN A 126 -7.04 8.93 13.09
CA ASN A 126 -7.44 9.98 12.16
C ASN A 126 -7.48 11.31 12.93
N ALA A 127 -6.47 12.15 12.73
CA ALA A 127 -6.35 13.39 13.49
C ALA A 127 -7.39 14.46 13.12
N ARG A 128 -7.98 14.40 11.90
CA ARG A 128 -8.95 15.41 11.47
C ARG A 128 -10.34 15.22 12.07
N ASP A 129 -10.82 13.98 12.14
CA ASP A 129 -12.17 13.66 12.60
C ASP A 129 -12.20 12.98 13.97
N MET A 130 -11.04 12.92 14.65
CA MET A 130 -10.87 12.38 16.00
C MET A 130 -11.47 10.97 16.09
N SER A 131 -10.97 10.06 15.25
CA SER A 131 -11.46 8.70 15.19
C SER A 131 -10.33 7.68 15.05
N ILE A 132 -10.61 6.43 15.42
CA ILE A 132 -9.77 5.28 15.06
C ILE A 132 -10.49 4.57 13.91
N SER A 133 -9.78 4.32 12.82
CA SER A 133 -10.30 3.57 11.68
C SER A 133 -9.53 2.27 11.51
N ARG A 134 -10.13 1.34 10.78
CA ARG A 134 -9.50 0.07 10.41
C ARG A 134 -9.84 -0.36 9.00
N ALA A 135 -9.00 -1.21 8.44
CA ALA A 135 -9.20 -1.83 7.14
C ALA A 135 -8.30 -3.05 6.98
N TYR A 136 -8.68 -3.94 6.05
CA TYR A 136 -7.77 -4.98 5.61
C TYR A 136 -6.59 -4.36 4.83
N LEU A 137 -5.40 -4.97 4.89
CA LEU A 137 -4.22 -4.48 4.14
C LEU A 137 -4.45 -4.50 2.61
N ASN A 138 -5.39 -5.29 2.12
CA ASN A 138 -5.81 -5.26 0.71
C ASN A 138 -6.70 -4.06 0.34
N GLY A 139 -6.91 -3.11 1.26
CA GLY A 139 -7.69 -1.89 1.05
C GLY A 139 -9.20 -2.05 1.19
N SER A 140 -9.70 -3.27 1.47
CA SER A 140 -11.12 -3.54 1.65
C SER A 140 -11.61 -3.26 3.07
N LYS A 141 -12.93 -3.11 3.22
CA LYS A 141 -13.63 -2.90 4.51
C LYS A 141 -13.03 -1.76 5.34
N VAL A 142 -12.80 -0.61 4.69
CA VAL A 142 -12.42 0.63 5.38
C VAL A 142 -13.63 1.13 6.18
N GLU A 143 -13.51 1.14 7.51
CA GLU A 143 -14.58 1.58 8.41
C GLU A 143 -14.02 2.33 9.63
N ARG A 144 -14.85 3.20 10.21
CA ARG A 144 -14.53 3.80 11.51
C ARG A 144 -14.73 2.73 12.58
N PHE A 145 -13.68 2.47 13.34
CA PHE A 145 -13.68 1.50 14.44
C PHE A 145 -14.21 2.14 15.73
N ILE A 146 -13.70 3.32 16.10
CA ILE A 146 -14.20 4.15 17.20
C ILE A 146 -14.34 5.58 16.68
N ASP A 147 -15.53 6.16 16.76
CA ASP A 147 -15.86 7.46 16.15
C ASP A 147 -16.50 8.47 17.11
N ILE A 148 -16.59 8.14 18.40
CA ILE A 148 -17.17 9.01 19.43
C ILE A 148 -16.25 9.09 20.64
N GLY A 149 -16.32 10.21 21.37
CA GLY A 149 -15.62 10.38 22.65
C GLY A 149 -14.12 10.16 22.52
N ILE A 150 -13.51 10.73 21.48
CA ILE A 150 -12.06 10.81 21.30
C ILE A 150 -11.73 12.30 21.19
N GLU A 151 -10.71 12.75 21.91
CA GLU A 151 -10.30 14.16 21.90
C GLU A 151 -8.93 14.33 21.23
N LEU A 152 -7.89 13.61 21.68
CA LEU A 152 -6.57 13.67 21.06
C LEU A 152 -5.82 12.33 21.20
N LEU A 153 -5.80 11.55 20.11
CA LEU A 153 -5.08 10.29 20.10
C LEU A 153 -3.57 10.50 19.95
N GLN A 154 -2.80 9.98 20.90
CA GLN A 154 -1.33 9.97 20.87
C GLN A 154 -0.72 8.56 20.83
N GLY A 155 -1.56 7.52 20.87
CA GLY A 155 -1.12 6.14 20.76
C GLY A 155 -2.26 5.20 20.40
N VAL A 156 -1.95 4.16 19.61
CA VAL A 156 -2.81 3.00 19.37
C VAL A 156 -1.92 1.76 19.45
N ALA A 157 -2.39 0.70 20.10
CA ALA A 157 -1.69 -0.57 20.15
C ALA A 157 -2.67 -1.74 20.08
N VAL A 158 -2.26 -2.80 19.41
CA VAL A 158 -3.08 -3.98 19.14
C VAL A 158 -2.62 -5.14 20.01
N ASP A 159 -3.55 -5.71 20.77
CA ASP A 159 -3.36 -6.96 21.49
C ASP A 159 -3.91 -8.11 20.62
N TRP A 160 -2.99 -8.76 19.89
CA TRP A 160 -3.34 -9.84 18.98
C TRP A 160 -3.82 -11.10 19.69
N ILE A 161 -3.39 -11.34 20.93
CA ILE A 161 -3.77 -12.54 21.71
C ILE A 161 -5.17 -12.35 22.30
N GLY A 162 -5.39 -11.24 23.01
CA GLY A 162 -6.66 -10.94 23.65
C GLY A 162 -7.74 -10.40 22.71
N ARG A 163 -7.38 -10.14 21.43
CA ARG A 163 -8.27 -9.58 20.41
C ARG A 163 -8.83 -8.22 20.82
N ASN A 164 -7.96 -7.35 21.32
CA ASN A 164 -8.31 -6.01 21.78
C ASN A 164 -7.47 -4.93 21.08
N VAL A 165 -7.99 -3.71 21.08
CA VAL A 165 -7.30 -2.51 20.61
C VAL A 165 -7.29 -1.52 21.77
N PHE A 166 -6.09 -1.02 22.08
CA PHE A 166 -5.85 -0.02 23.12
C PHE A 166 -5.50 1.30 22.48
N TRP A 167 -5.90 2.40 23.10
CA TRP A 167 -5.47 3.73 22.68
C TRP A 167 -5.29 4.67 23.86
N ALA A 168 -4.39 5.62 23.67
CA ALA A 168 -4.12 6.72 24.59
C ALA A 168 -4.77 8.00 24.07
N ASP A 169 -5.73 8.52 24.84
CA ASP A 169 -6.35 9.83 24.61
C ASP A 169 -5.70 10.85 25.55
N ALA A 170 -4.81 11.65 24.99
CA ALA A 170 -3.98 12.60 25.72
C ALA A 170 -4.79 13.75 26.31
N GLN A 171 -5.71 14.31 25.51
CA GLN A 171 -6.50 15.45 25.95
C GLN A 171 -7.53 15.03 27.01
N ALA A 172 -8.03 13.80 26.89
CA ALA A 172 -9.04 13.29 27.80
C ALA A 172 -8.45 12.49 28.99
N ASN A 173 -7.12 12.50 29.14
CA ASN A 173 -6.36 11.87 30.23
C ASN A 173 -6.79 10.43 30.55
N ARG A 174 -6.97 9.61 29.51
CA ARG A 174 -7.35 8.20 29.69
C ARG A 174 -6.69 7.28 28.68
N ILE A 175 -6.51 6.04 29.12
CA ILE A 175 -6.22 4.90 28.26
C ILE A 175 -7.48 4.03 28.23
N GLU A 176 -7.93 3.71 27.02
CA GLU A 176 -9.12 2.92 26.78
C GLU A 176 -8.81 1.66 26.00
N VAL A 177 -9.74 0.72 26.07
CA VAL A 177 -9.71 -0.53 25.34
C VAL A 177 -11.08 -0.80 24.73
N ALA A 178 -11.09 -1.42 23.56
CA ALA A 178 -12.25 -2.09 22.99
C ALA A 178 -11.83 -3.43 22.40
N ARG A 179 -12.78 -4.35 22.27
CA ARG A 179 -12.55 -5.56 21.46
C ARG A 179 -12.33 -5.15 20.01
N MET A 180 -11.59 -5.97 19.27
CA MET A 180 -11.38 -5.75 17.85
C MET A 180 -12.70 -5.62 17.09
N ASP A 181 -13.81 -6.21 17.51
CA ASP A 181 -15.13 -6.03 16.85
C ASP A 181 -15.80 -4.66 17.12
N GLY A 182 -15.24 -3.83 17.99
CA GLY A 182 -15.74 -2.51 18.39
C GLY A 182 -16.59 -2.54 19.66
N THR A 183 -16.88 -3.73 20.19
CA THR A 183 -17.69 -3.88 21.40
C THR A 183 -16.85 -3.74 22.67
N SER A 184 -17.53 -3.72 23.81
CA SER A 184 -16.91 -3.78 25.14
C SER A 184 -15.90 -2.65 25.39
N ARG A 185 -16.13 -1.48 24.77
CA ARG A 185 -15.33 -0.28 25.02
C ARG A 185 -15.40 0.11 26.49
N ARG A 186 -14.25 0.35 27.11
CA ARG A 186 -14.14 0.86 28.47
C ARG A 186 -12.80 1.57 28.72
N PRO A 187 -12.77 2.58 29.61
CA PRO A 187 -11.50 3.08 30.14
C PRO A 187 -10.84 2.02 31.03
N ILE A 188 -9.52 1.87 30.90
CA ILE A 188 -8.71 1.01 31.77
C ILE A 188 -7.92 1.83 32.78
N ILE A 189 -7.46 3.02 32.39
CA ILE A 189 -6.78 3.98 33.25
C ILE A 189 -7.36 5.35 32.94
N TRP A 190 -7.85 6.06 33.95
CA TRP A 190 -8.49 7.37 33.81
C TRP A 190 -8.24 8.30 35.00
N GLN A 191 -7.43 7.84 35.97
CA GLN A 191 -7.01 8.60 37.13
C GLN A 191 -5.49 8.75 37.09
N ASP A 192 -4.99 9.85 37.64
CA ASP A 192 -3.56 10.13 37.78
C ASP A 192 -2.76 10.04 36.46
N LEU A 193 -3.43 10.31 35.34
CA LEU A 193 -2.81 10.46 34.03
C LEU A 193 -2.72 11.93 33.66
N ASP A 194 -1.56 12.31 33.14
CA ASP A 194 -1.32 13.62 32.55
C ASP A 194 -0.80 13.42 31.13
N SER A 195 -1.68 13.66 30.14
CA SER A 195 -1.37 13.59 28.71
C SER A 195 -0.66 12.29 28.27
N PRO A 196 -1.32 11.12 28.39
CA PRO A 196 -0.74 9.85 27.96
C PRO A 196 -0.39 9.88 26.46
N ALA A 197 0.84 9.48 26.13
CA ALA A 197 1.38 9.53 24.78
C ALA A 197 1.37 8.16 24.07
N CYS A 198 2.55 7.57 23.85
CA CYS A 198 2.69 6.30 23.16
C CYS A 198 2.31 5.11 24.05
N ILE A 199 1.73 4.07 23.44
CA ILE A 199 1.42 2.79 24.06
C ILE A 199 1.95 1.65 23.18
N ALA A 200 2.41 0.59 23.82
CA ALA A 200 2.81 -0.66 23.18
C ALA A 200 2.33 -1.83 24.04
N MET A 201 2.10 -2.99 23.42
CA MET A 201 1.63 -4.20 24.09
C MET A 201 2.72 -5.27 24.08
N ASP A 202 2.85 -5.98 25.20
CA ASP A 202 3.63 -7.22 25.33
C ASP A 202 2.71 -8.30 25.91
N PRO A 203 1.90 -8.97 25.08
CA PRO A 203 0.87 -9.90 25.54
C PRO A 203 1.40 -11.32 25.84
N ALA A 204 2.72 -11.55 25.78
CA ALA A 204 3.36 -12.87 25.85
C ALA A 204 3.60 -13.43 27.27
#